data_AF-A0A0T1WST2-F1
#
_entry.id   AF-A0A0T1WST2-F1
#
_cell.length_a   1.000
_cell.length_b   1.000
_cell.length_c   1.000
_cell.angle_alpha   90.00
_cell.angle_beta   90.00
_cell.angle_gamma   90.00
#
_symmetry.space_group_name_H-M   'P 1'
#
loop_
_entity.id
_entity.type
_entity.pdbx_description
1 polymer ?
#
loop_
_entity_poly.entity_id
_entity_poly.type
_entity_poly.pdbx_seq_one_letter_code
_entity_poly.pdbx_strand_id
1 'polypeptide(L)'
;MRSLVGRASVIDGDTIEIAGERIRINGIDAPESSQLCEDDQGRSYRCGAMSARALDQLLAESRPVRCEFVERDQYGRFVGDCFRADGLGVAVAMVRAGMAMDWPRYSGGAYADEQSAAAVEKAGIWQGEFQPPWEWRAAQRNSSPVAPLTAPVTSDGCDIKGNISRSGERIYHVPGMRDYDRTRINERAGERWFCSEAEAGDAGWRPAQR
;
A
#
# COMPACT_ATOMS: atom_id res chain seq x y z
N MET A 1 16.59 23.17 -5.41
CA MET A 1 15.91 21.88 -5.17
C MET A 1 15.80 21.67 -3.66
N ARG A 2 14.64 21.26 -3.17
CA ARG A 2 14.45 20.96 -1.74
C ARG A 2 15.07 19.59 -1.48
N SER A 3 16.12 19.52 -0.68
CA SER A 3 16.71 18.27 -0.23
C SER A 3 16.61 18.15 1.28
N LEU A 4 16.49 16.92 1.77
CA LEU A 4 16.55 16.59 3.18
C LEU A 4 17.84 15.82 3.43
N VAL A 5 18.60 16.24 4.43
CA VAL A 5 19.86 15.60 4.81
C VAL A 5 19.83 15.33 6.29
N GLY A 6 20.15 14.10 6.69
CA GLY A 6 20.28 13.78 8.10
C GLY A 6 20.47 12.30 8.36
N ARG A 7 20.41 11.95 9.65
CA ARG A 7 20.32 10.56 10.05
C ARG A 7 18.90 10.07 9.76
N ALA A 8 18.82 9.01 8.95
CA ALA A 8 17.56 8.34 8.66
C ALA A 8 17.23 7.32 9.76
N SER A 9 15.95 7.26 10.13
CA SER A 9 15.34 6.12 10.82
C SER A 9 14.53 5.32 9.82
N VAL A 10 14.64 3.99 9.83
CA VAL A 10 13.89 3.12 8.90
C VAL A 10 12.51 2.82 9.47
N ILE A 11 11.47 2.96 8.65
CA ILE A 11 10.09 2.61 8.99
C ILE A 11 9.73 1.24 8.41
N ASP A 12 10.00 1.04 7.12
CA ASP A 12 9.84 -0.20 6.38
C ASP A 12 10.85 -0.26 5.21
N GLY A 13 10.69 -1.20 4.27
CA GLY A 13 11.66 -1.46 3.21
C GLY A 13 11.78 -0.37 2.12
N ASP A 14 10.84 0.59 2.05
CA ASP A 14 10.90 1.70 1.09
C ASP A 14 10.66 3.08 1.73
N THR A 15 10.44 3.13 3.05
CA THR A 15 10.13 4.35 3.79
C THR A 15 11.11 4.60 4.92
N ILE A 16 11.67 5.82 4.93
CA ILE A 16 12.54 6.33 5.99
C ILE A 16 12.00 7.63 6.59
N GLU A 17 12.52 8.02 7.73
CA GLU A 17 12.23 9.31 8.37
C GLU A 17 13.52 10.08 8.61
N ILE A 18 13.54 11.36 8.21
CA ILE A 18 14.63 12.29 8.48
C ILE A 18 14.04 13.52 9.15
N ALA A 19 14.46 13.79 10.39
CA ALA A 19 14.04 14.95 11.17
C ALA A 19 12.50 15.12 11.25
N GLY A 20 11.76 14.02 11.37
CA GLY A 20 10.30 14.00 11.48
C GLY A 20 9.53 14.05 10.15
N GLU A 21 10.21 14.20 9.00
CA GLU A 21 9.57 14.05 7.70
C GLU A 21 9.71 12.59 7.23
N ARG A 22 8.56 11.96 6.94
CA ARG A 22 8.53 10.64 6.29
C ARG A 22 8.76 10.76 4.79
N ILE A 23 9.71 9.97 4.31
CA ILE A 23 10.20 9.96 2.94
C ILE A 23 9.98 8.57 2.38
N ARG A 24 9.20 8.48 1.31
CA ARG A 24 9.11 7.29 0.47
C ARG A 24 10.20 7.35 -0.59
N ILE A 25 11.00 6.30 -0.68
CA ILE A 25 12.06 6.18 -1.68
C ILE A 25 11.39 6.07 -3.06
N ASN A 26 11.83 6.91 -3.98
CA ASN A 26 11.28 6.97 -5.33
C ASN A 26 11.61 5.70 -6.14
N GLY A 27 10.70 5.34 -7.05
CA GLY A 27 10.93 4.31 -8.06
C GLY A 27 10.93 2.84 -7.59
N ILE A 28 10.85 2.57 -6.27
CA ILE A 28 10.84 1.20 -5.75
C ILE A 28 9.55 0.87 -4.99
N ASP A 29 9.30 -0.43 -4.82
CA ASP A 29 8.24 -0.98 -3.98
C ASP A 29 8.83 -2.14 -3.17
N ALA A 30 8.85 -2.02 -1.84
CA ALA A 30 9.37 -3.06 -0.97
C ALA A 30 8.24 -3.95 -0.41
N PRO A 31 8.53 -5.20 -0.02
CA PRO A 31 7.56 -6.03 0.66
C PRO A 31 7.05 -5.34 1.94
N GLU A 32 5.74 -5.37 2.12
CA GLU A 32 5.08 -4.72 3.26
C GLU A 32 5.48 -5.39 4.57
N SER A 33 5.48 -4.66 5.70
CA SER A 33 6.03 -5.16 6.96
C SER A 33 5.45 -6.50 7.44
N SER A 34 4.18 -6.78 7.11
CA SER A 34 3.48 -8.03 7.43
C SER A 34 3.46 -9.05 6.29
N GLN A 35 4.07 -8.74 5.15
CA GLN A 35 4.14 -9.65 4.01
C GLN A 35 5.08 -10.82 4.30
N LEU A 36 4.61 -12.00 3.94
CA LEU A 36 5.36 -13.25 3.98
C LEU A 36 5.77 -13.65 2.56
N CYS A 37 6.94 -14.26 2.45
CA CYS A 37 7.48 -14.86 1.23
C CYS A 37 7.96 -16.28 1.54
N GLU A 38 8.24 -17.07 0.53
CA GLU A 38 8.76 -18.44 0.67
C GLU A 38 10.19 -18.52 0.15
N ASP A 39 11.03 -19.29 0.85
CA ASP A 39 12.40 -19.56 0.39
C ASP A 39 12.45 -20.72 -0.62
N ASP A 40 13.66 -21.08 -1.04
CA ASP A 40 13.90 -22.19 -1.99
C ASP A 40 13.45 -23.56 -1.47
N GLN A 41 13.15 -23.67 -0.17
CA GLN A 41 12.64 -24.86 0.50
C GLN A 41 11.14 -24.76 0.80
N GLY A 42 10.46 -23.72 0.32
CA GLY A 42 9.03 -23.47 0.59
C GLY A 42 8.75 -23.03 2.02
N ARG A 43 9.75 -22.57 2.77
CA ARG A 43 9.56 -22.10 4.15
C ARG A 43 9.17 -20.64 4.15
N SER A 44 8.07 -20.34 4.83
CA SER A 44 7.58 -18.97 4.96
C SER A 44 8.48 -18.12 5.87
N TYR A 45 8.80 -16.91 5.44
CA TYR A 45 9.57 -15.92 6.21
C TYR A 45 9.04 -14.50 6.02
N ARG A 46 9.36 -13.62 6.97
CA ARG A 46 8.92 -12.21 7.00
C ARG A 46 9.79 -11.35 6.08
N CYS A 47 9.55 -11.43 4.77
CA CYS A 47 10.33 -10.67 3.79
C CYS A 47 10.23 -9.14 3.97
N GLY A 48 9.11 -8.59 4.44
CA GLY A 48 9.01 -7.16 4.75
C GLY A 48 9.93 -6.72 5.89
N ALA A 49 10.00 -7.51 6.97
CA ALA A 49 10.92 -7.24 8.07
C ALA A 49 12.40 -7.39 7.64
N MET A 50 12.69 -8.36 6.76
CA MET A 50 14.03 -8.52 6.19
C MET A 50 14.42 -7.33 5.31
N SER A 51 13.49 -6.82 4.49
CA SER A 51 13.71 -5.63 3.66
C SER A 51 14.02 -4.39 4.51
N ALA A 52 13.20 -4.11 5.53
CA ALA A 52 13.45 -3.00 6.45
C ALA A 52 14.81 -3.11 7.16
N ARG A 53 15.19 -4.32 7.59
CA ARG A 53 16.50 -4.57 8.21
C ARG A 53 17.65 -4.34 7.23
N ALA A 54 17.51 -4.78 5.98
CA ALA A 54 18.52 -4.56 4.95
C ALA A 54 18.70 -3.06 4.65
N LEU A 55 17.61 -2.29 4.61
CA LEU A 55 17.67 -0.85 4.48
C LEU A 55 18.41 -0.21 5.66
N ASP A 56 18.11 -0.60 6.90
CA ASP A 56 18.81 -0.06 8.07
C ASP A 56 20.32 -0.33 8.02
N GLN A 57 20.71 -1.56 7.65
CA GLN A 57 22.11 -1.95 7.46
C GLN A 57 22.78 -1.12 6.36
N LEU A 58 22.13 -1.00 5.20
CA LEU A 58 22.63 -0.21 4.06
C LEU A 58 22.90 1.25 4.47
N LEU A 59 21.99 1.87 5.23
CA LEU A 59 22.14 3.27 5.66
C LEU A 59 23.10 3.43 6.86
N ALA A 60 23.40 2.35 7.59
CA ALA A 60 24.36 2.38 8.69
C ALA A 60 25.81 2.42 8.20
N GLU A 61 26.09 1.84 7.03
CA GLU A 61 27.44 1.78 6.45
C GLU A 61 27.99 3.16 6.03
N SER A 62 27.13 4.11 5.65
CA SER A 62 27.57 5.47 5.27
C SER A 62 26.49 6.52 5.53
N ARG A 63 26.83 7.56 6.30
CA ARG A 63 25.92 8.60 6.81
C ARG A 63 26.52 10.00 6.60
N PRO A 64 25.69 11.06 6.49
CA PRO A 64 24.21 11.07 6.53
C PRO A 64 23.57 10.61 5.21
N VAL A 65 22.26 10.40 5.24
CA VAL A 65 21.45 10.17 4.04
C VAL A 65 20.98 11.51 3.50
N ARG A 66 20.99 11.66 2.18
CA ARG A 66 20.49 12.83 1.46
C ARG A 66 19.40 12.39 0.50
N CYS A 67 18.20 12.94 0.66
CA CYS A 67 17.07 12.69 -0.23
C CYS A 67 16.70 13.96 -1.00
N GLU A 68 16.70 13.87 -2.31
CA GLU A 68 16.26 14.92 -3.23
C GLU A 68 14.76 14.81 -3.45
N PHE A 69 14.03 15.94 -3.33
CA PHE A 69 12.59 15.96 -3.53
C PHE A 69 12.24 15.72 -5.00
N VAL A 70 11.36 14.75 -5.25
CA VAL A 70 10.78 14.48 -6.57
C VAL A 70 9.35 15.03 -6.61
N GLU A 71 8.49 14.54 -5.71
CA GLU A 71 7.09 14.93 -5.65
C GLU A 71 6.49 14.72 -4.24
N ARG A 72 5.24 15.15 -4.06
CA ARG A 72 4.40 14.66 -2.97
C ARG A 72 3.37 13.71 -3.54
N ASP A 73 3.23 12.54 -2.92
CA ASP A 73 2.20 11.60 -3.34
C ASP A 73 0.80 12.07 -2.92
N GLN A 74 -0.23 11.32 -3.32
CA GLN A 74 -1.63 11.62 -3.02
C GLN A 74 -1.97 11.67 -1.51
N TYR A 75 -1.09 11.14 -0.65
CA TYR A 75 -1.23 11.17 0.81
C TYR A 75 -0.40 12.29 1.45
N GLY A 76 0.26 13.12 0.63
CA GLY A 76 1.11 14.22 1.06
C GLY A 76 2.51 13.81 1.51
N ARG A 77 2.90 12.53 1.33
CA ARG A 77 4.23 12.04 1.73
C ARG A 77 5.30 12.60 0.80
N PHE A 78 6.48 12.90 1.35
CA PHE A 78 7.65 13.27 0.56
C PHE A 78 8.09 12.05 -0.25
N VAL A 79 8.18 12.17 -1.57
CA VAL A 79 8.80 11.15 -2.43
C VAL A 79 10.13 11.70 -2.91
N GLY A 80 11.19 10.89 -2.82
CA GLY A 80 12.51 11.38 -3.20
C GLY A 80 13.54 10.33 -3.56
N ASP A 81 14.53 10.79 -4.31
CA ASP A 81 15.73 10.02 -4.65
C ASP A 81 16.74 10.15 -3.52
N CYS A 82 17.00 9.04 -2.83
CA CYS A 82 17.84 9.01 -1.63
C CYS A 82 19.21 8.41 -1.92
N PHE A 83 20.24 9.02 -1.34
CA PHE A 83 21.64 8.65 -1.49
C PHE A 83 22.32 8.62 -0.13
N ARG A 84 23.22 7.65 0.06
CA ARG A 84 24.20 7.64 1.15
C ARG A 84 25.23 8.75 0.98
N ALA A 85 26.04 9.00 2.02
CA ALA A 85 27.09 10.01 1.97
C ALA A 85 28.24 9.68 1.00
N ASP A 86 28.42 8.40 0.66
CA ASP A 86 29.36 7.94 -0.37
C ASP A 86 28.80 8.02 -1.79
N GLY A 87 27.56 8.50 -1.96
CA GLY A 87 26.91 8.65 -3.25
C GLY A 87 26.15 7.42 -3.73
N LEU A 88 26.17 6.30 -2.99
CA LEU A 88 25.38 5.12 -3.37
C LEU A 88 23.88 5.43 -3.28
N GLY A 89 23.16 5.22 -4.39
CA GLY A 89 21.72 5.34 -4.44
C GLY A 89 21.04 4.25 -3.63
N VAL A 90 20.07 4.64 -2.79
CA VAL A 90 19.38 3.69 -1.90
C VAL A 90 18.46 2.77 -2.70
N ALA A 91 17.71 3.31 -3.65
CA ALA A 91 16.80 2.54 -4.51
C ALA A 91 17.53 1.41 -5.27
N VAL A 92 18.60 1.78 -5.98
CA VAL A 92 19.42 0.83 -6.75
C VAL A 92 20.02 -0.27 -5.87
N ALA A 93 20.53 0.09 -4.69
CA ALA A 93 21.11 -0.88 -3.76
C ALA A 93 20.05 -1.86 -3.20
N MET A 94 18.86 -1.36 -2.85
CA MET A 94 17.76 -2.18 -2.35
C MET A 94 17.22 -3.15 -3.41
N VAL A 95 17.11 -2.70 -4.66
CA VAL A 95 16.70 -3.57 -5.78
C VAL A 95 17.77 -4.63 -6.07
N ARG A 96 19.05 -4.24 -6.13
CA ARG A 96 20.16 -5.16 -6.38
C ARG A 96 20.29 -6.25 -5.31
N ALA A 97 19.98 -5.92 -4.06
CA ALA A 97 19.96 -6.86 -2.95
C ALA A 97 18.71 -7.77 -2.91
N GLY A 98 17.74 -7.56 -3.82
CA GLY A 98 16.46 -8.28 -3.80
C GLY A 98 15.58 -7.93 -2.60
N MET A 99 15.73 -6.73 -2.04
CA MET A 99 14.98 -6.26 -0.87
C MET A 99 13.84 -5.31 -1.26
N ALA A 100 13.84 -4.81 -2.49
CA ALA A 100 12.73 -4.09 -3.09
C ALA A 100 12.62 -4.45 -4.58
N MET A 101 11.47 -4.17 -5.17
CA MET A 101 11.24 -4.30 -6.60
C MET A 101 11.34 -2.96 -7.31
N ASP A 102 11.80 -3.00 -8.56
CA ASP A 102 11.67 -1.89 -9.48
C ASP A 102 10.19 -1.67 -9.79
N TRP A 103 9.62 -0.53 -9.40
CA TRP A 103 8.19 -0.29 -9.56
C TRP A 103 7.90 0.40 -10.89
N PRO A 104 7.43 -0.32 -11.94
CA PRO A 104 7.43 0.21 -13.31
C PRO A 104 6.56 1.46 -13.48
N ARG A 105 5.55 1.63 -12.62
CA ARG A 105 4.66 2.79 -12.60
C ARG A 105 5.39 4.11 -12.31
N TYR A 106 6.43 4.08 -11.48
CA TYR A 106 7.12 5.28 -11.01
C TYR A 106 8.56 5.37 -11.51
N SER A 107 9.26 4.24 -11.68
CA SER A 107 10.63 4.23 -12.17
C SER A 107 10.75 4.22 -13.69
N GLY A 108 9.72 3.73 -14.40
CA GLY A 108 9.81 3.47 -15.85
C GLY A 108 10.84 2.41 -16.22
N GLY A 109 11.24 1.51 -15.29
CA GLY A 109 12.25 0.49 -15.54
C GLY A 109 13.68 0.89 -15.21
N ALA A 110 13.87 1.98 -14.45
CA ALA A 110 15.19 2.53 -14.14
C ALA A 110 16.11 1.56 -13.37
N TYR A 111 15.57 0.51 -12.75
CA TYR A 111 16.33 -0.48 -11.97
C TYR A 111 16.16 -1.91 -12.50
N ALA A 112 15.77 -2.06 -13.77
CA ALA A 112 15.48 -3.36 -14.37
C ALA A 112 16.71 -4.28 -14.44
N ASP A 113 17.89 -3.72 -14.66
CA ASP A 113 19.15 -4.47 -14.72
C ASP A 113 19.52 -5.02 -13.34
N GLU A 114 19.43 -4.21 -12.29
CA GLU A 114 19.66 -4.63 -10.93
C GLU A 114 18.66 -5.67 -10.46
N GLN A 115 17.38 -5.50 -10.85
CA GLN A 115 16.33 -6.46 -10.54
C GLN A 115 16.60 -7.80 -11.23
N SER A 116 17.01 -7.77 -12.51
CA SER A 116 17.36 -8.96 -13.27
C SER A 116 18.55 -9.68 -12.65
N ALA A 117 19.57 -8.93 -12.23
CA ALA A 117 20.73 -9.50 -11.56
C ALA A 117 20.39 -10.11 -10.20
N ALA A 118 19.53 -9.45 -9.40
CA ALA A 118 19.02 -10.00 -8.14
C ALA A 118 18.23 -11.30 -8.36
N ALA A 119 17.43 -11.37 -9.43
CA ALA A 119 16.69 -12.57 -9.80
C ALA A 119 17.59 -13.74 -10.20
N VAL A 120 18.60 -13.50 -11.04
CA VAL A 120 19.57 -14.52 -11.46
C VAL A 120 20.37 -15.05 -10.27
N GLU A 121 20.75 -14.17 -9.35
CA GLU A 121 21.52 -14.53 -8.15
C GLU A 121 20.65 -15.07 -7.01
N LYS A 122 19.32 -15.13 -7.19
CA LYS A 122 18.37 -15.54 -6.16
C LYS A 122 18.51 -14.73 -4.86
N ALA A 123 18.77 -13.43 -4.99
CA ALA A 123 18.99 -12.54 -3.86
C ALA A 123 17.67 -12.14 -3.17
N GLY A 124 17.67 -12.08 -1.83
CA GLY A 124 16.56 -11.54 -1.05
C GLY A 124 15.23 -12.26 -1.32
N ILE A 125 14.22 -11.55 -1.82
CA ILE A 125 12.91 -12.12 -2.18
C ILE A 125 12.99 -13.11 -3.35
N TRP A 126 14.00 -13.01 -4.21
CA TRP A 126 14.18 -13.87 -5.39
C TRP A 126 14.68 -15.27 -5.05
N GLN A 127 14.95 -15.58 -3.78
CA GLN A 127 15.39 -16.90 -3.36
C GLN A 127 14.31 -17.98 -3.50
N GLY A 128 13.03 -17.59 -3.52
CA GLY A 128 11.91 -18.51 -3.67
C GLY A 128 10.68 -17.79 -4.24
N GLU A 129 9.50 -18.15 -3.74
CA GLU A 129 8.24 -17.60 -4.23
C GLU A 129 7.79 -16.38 -3.40
N PHE A 130 7.27 -15.37 -4.10
CA PHE A 130 6.71 -14.19 -3.46
C PHE A 130 5.65 -13.56 -4.34
N GLN A 131 4.72 -12.85 -3.70
CA GLN A 131 3.81 -11.96 -4.39
C GLN A 131 4.45 -10.56 -4.52
N PRO A 132 4.42 -9.92 -5.70
CA PRO A 132 4.88 -8.54 -5.82
C PRO A 132 4.17 -7.60 -4.81
N PRO A 133 4.86 -6.63 -4.17
CA PRO A 133 4.26 -5.88 -3.06
C PRO A 133 3.02 -5.06 -3.45
N TRP A 134 2.95 -4.55 -4.68
CA TRP A 134 1.77 -3.87 -5.20
C TRP A 134 0.56 -4.81 -5.37
N GLU A 135 0.80 -6.06 -5.76
CA GLU A 135 -0.23 -7.10 -5.86
C GLU A 135 -0.69 -7.55 -4.47
N TRP A 136 0.24 -7.72 -3.54
CA TRP A 136 -0.07 -8.08 -2.16
C TRP A 136 -0.97 -7.02 -1.50
N ARG A 137 -0.67 -5.73 -1.68
CA ARG A 137 -1.55 -4.64 -1.24
C ARG A 137 -2.90 -4.65 -1.93
N ALA A 138 -2.95 -4.94 -3.23
CA ALA A 138 -4.21 -5.05 -3.97
C ALA A 138 -5.06 -6.22 -3.44
N ALA A 139 -4.43 -7.37 -3.19
CA ALA A 139 -5.06 -8.54 -2.59
C ALA A 139 -5.60 -8.19 -1.20
N GLN A 140 -4.79 -7.62 -0.30
CA GLN A 140 -5.21 -7.23 1.06
C GLN A 140 -6.42 -6.27 1.08
N ARG A 141 -6.55 -5.36 0.11
CA ARG A 141 -7.74 -4.51 -0.03
C ARG A 141 -9.00 -5.32 -0.35
N ASN A 142 -8.85 -6.39 -1.12
CA ASN A 142 -9.91 -7.33 -1.47
C ASN A 142 -10.11 -8.42 -0.39
N SER A 143 -9.08 -8.70 0.41
CA SER A 143 -9.03 -9.68 1.51
C SER A 143 -9.30 -9.05 2.88
N SER A 144 -9.95 -7.88 2.94
CA SER A 144 -10.61 -7.45 4.19
C SER A 144 -11.34 -8.68 4.73
N PRO A 145 -11.09 -9.14 5.97
CA PRO A 145 -11.68 -10.37 6.43
C PRO A 145 -13.19 -10.19 6.41
N VAL A 146 -13.82 -10.75 5.38
CA VAL A 146 -15.06 -11.46 5.56
C VAL A 146 -14.65 -12.59 6.50
N ALA A 147 -14.70 -12.33 7.81
CA ALA A 147 -14.90 -13.40 8.76
C ALA A 147 -15.99 -14.29 8.14
N PRO A 148 -15.85 -15.63 8.15
CA PRO A 148 -16.86 -16.47 7.54
C PRO A 148 -18.19 -15.97 8.05
N LEU A 149 -19.07 -15.57 7.14
CA LEU A 149 -20.47 -15.32 7.47
C LEU A 149 -21.04 -16.70 7.82
N THR A 150 -20.71 -17.23 9.01
CA THR A 150 -21.78 -17.52 9.94
C THR A 150 -22.71 -16.34 9.86
N ALA A 151 -23.85 -16.58 9.21
CA ALA A 151 -24.88 -15.59 8.98
C ALA A 151 -25.00 -14.66 10.20
N PRO A 152 -24.97 -13.33 10.02
CA PRO A 152 -25.54 -12.46 11.02
C PRO A 152 -27.05 -12.63 10.84
N VAL A 153 -27.60 -13.63 11.51
CA VAL A 153 -28.99 -13.58 11.90
C VAL A 153 -29.06 -12.59 13.06
N THR A 154 -29.23 -11.32 12.68
CA THR A 154 -30.02 -10.32 13.41
C THR A 154 -30.65 -9.46 12.30
N SER A 155 -31.71 -9.94 11.67
CA SER A 155 -33.11 -9.60 12.01
C SER A 155 -33.44 -8.12 11.75
N ASP A 156 -34.07 -7.88 10.60
CA ASP A 156 -35.19 -6.91 10.36
C ASP A 156 -35.26 -6.35 8.92
N GLY A 157 -34.66 -7.01 7.92
CA GLY A 157 -34.93 -6.69 6.50
C GLY A 157 -34.33 -5.36 6.01
N CYS A 158 -33.32 -4.83 6.70
CA CYS A 158 -32.70 -3.52 6.40
C CYS A 158 -31.42 -3.62 5.59
N ASP A 159 -31.54 -4.13 4.37
CA ASP A 159 -30.43 -4.40 3.45
C ASP A 159 -30.22 -3.29 2.40
N ILE A 160 -30.80 -2.11 2.57
CA ILE A 160 -30.63 -1.00 1.60
C ILE A 160 -29.58 -0.03 2.13
N LYS A 161 -28.49 0.15 1.37
CA LYS A 161 -27.33 0.98 1.75
C LYS A 161 -27.49 2.42 1.29
N GLY A 162 -27.65 3.37 2.19
CA GLY A 162 -27.64 4.82 1.89
C GLY A 162 -26.30 5.49 2.15
N ASN A 163 -25.51 5.79 1.11
CA ASN A 163 -24.26 6.56 1.16
C ASN A 163 -24.32 8.01 0.59
N ILE A 164 -23.59 8.93 1.22
CA ILE A 164 -23.52 10.33 0.78
C ILE A 164 -22.32 10.49 -0.14
N SER A 165 -22.56 10.89 -1.39
CA SER A 165 -21.51 11.11 -2.37
C SER A 165 -20.60 12.28 -1.96
N ARG A 166 -19.42 12.39 -2.61
CA ARG A 166 -18.51 13.53 -2.39
C ARG A 166 -19.12 14.89 -2.74
N SER A 167 -20.16 14.93 -3.57
CA SER A 167 -20.92 16.15 -3.89
C SER A 167 -22.08 16.42 -2.92
N GLY A 168 -22.22 15.62 -1.85
CA GLY A 168 -23.27 15.74 -0.84
C GLY A 168 -24.57 15.04 -1.20
N GLU A 169 -24.56 14.21 -2.24
CA GLU A 169 -25.78 13.59 -2.76
C GLU A 169 -26.12 12.30 -2.01
N ARG A 170 -27.38 12.16 -1.60
CA ARG A 170 -27.89 11.02 -0.84
C ARG A 170 -28.36 9.92 -1.78
N ILE A 171 -27.57 8.86 -1.93
CA ILE A 171 -27.84 7.77 -2.86
C ILE A 171 -28.05 6.45 -2.10
N TYR A 172 -29.10 5.70 -2.43
CA TYR A 172 -29.31 4.36 -1.88
C TYR A 172 -29.04 3.25 -2.90
N HIS A 173 -28.50 2.13 -2.42
CA HIS A 173 -28.22 0.93 -3.19
C HIS A 173 -28.99 -0.25 -2.63
N VAL A 174 -29.66 -1.00 -3.50
CA VAL A 174 -30.35 -2.26 -3.15
C VAL A 174 -29.47 -3.48 -3.49
N PRO A 175 -29.66 -4.62 -2.82
CA PRO A 175 -28.96 -5.86 -3.15
C PRO A 175 -29.11 -6.22 -4.64
N GLY A 176 -28.01 -6.57 -5.30
CA GLY A 176 -27.98 -6.90 -6.73
C GLY A 176 -27.64 -5.72 -7.67
N MET A 177 -27.50 -4.49 -7.16
CA MET A 177 -26.92 -3.39 -7.94
C MET A 177 -25.40 -3.53 -8.08
N ARG A 178 -24.83 -3.09 -9.22
CA ARG A 178 -23.40 -3.22 -9.53
C ARG A 178 -22.47 -2.71 -8.44
N ASP A 179 -22.86 -1.60 -7.81
CA ASP A 179 -22.05 -0.93 -6.80
C ASP A 179 -22.45 -1.30 -5.36
N TYR A 180 -23.45 -2.18 -5.15
CA TYR A 180 -23.98 -2.53 -3.83
C TYR A 180 -22.90 -3.09 -2.89
N ASP A 181 -22.12 -4.07 -3.35
CA ASP A 181 -21.08 -4.70 -2.53
C ASP A 181 -19.90 -3.76 -2.26
N ARG A 182 -19.65 -2.81 -3.17
CA ARG A 182 -18.56 -1.83 -3.05
C ARG A 182 -18.93 -0.65 -2.16
N THR A 183 -20.22 -0.32 -2.05
CA THR A 183 -20.69 0.74 -1.17
C THR A 183 -20.54 0.33 0.30
N ARG A 184 -19.77 1.11 1.05
CA ARG A 184 -19.58 0.99 2.50
C ARG A 184 -20.29 2.17 3.18
N ILE A 185 -21.02 1.89 4.25
CA ILE A 185 -21.77 2.89 5.02
C ILE A 185 -20.90 3.41 6.16
N ASN A 186 -20.79 4.72 6.25
CA ASN A 186 -20.13 5.46 7.30
C ASN A 186 -21.15 6.29 8.09
N GLU A 187 -21.65 5.73 9.19
CA GLU A 187 -22.66 6.36 10.05
C GLU A 187 -22.21 7.71 10.62
N ARG A 188 -20.91 7.91 10.83
CA ARG A 188 -20.37 9.19 11.31
C ARG A 188 -20.51 10.32 10.30
N ALA A 189 -20.61 9.97 9.01
CA ALA A 189 -20.87 10.91 7.93
C ALA A 189 -22.38 11.13 7.68
N GLY A 190 -23.26 10.50 8.46
CA GLY A 190 -24.72 10.56 8.28
C GLY A 190 -25.27 9.56 7.24
N GLU A 191 -24.44 8.62 6.79
CA GLU A 191 -24.84 7.49 5.96
C GLU A 191 -25.55 6.44 6.83
N ARG A 192 -26.49 5.67 6.27
CA ARG A 192 -27.26 4.69 7.05
C ARG A 192 -27.87 3.59 6.20
N TRP A 193 -28.40 2.58 6.88
CA TRP A 193 -29.17 1.50 6.28
C TRP A 193 -30.66 1.81 6.31
N PHE A 194 -31.41 1.24 5.35
CA PHE A 194 -32.85 1.34 5.22
C PHE A 194 -33.48 -0.04 5.08
N CYS A 195 -34.72 -0.16 5.56
CA CYS A 195 -35.55 -1.36 5.54
C CYS A 195 -36.46 -1.45 4.31
N SER A 196 -36.66 -0.33 3.61
CA SER A 196 -37.35 -0.32 2.32
C SER A 196 -36.90 0.85 1.44
N GLU A 197 -37.09 0.75 0.13
CA GLU A 197 -36.83 1.85 -0.80
C GLU A 197 -37.74 3.06 -0.51
N ALA A 198 -38.96 2.81 -0.01
CA ALA A 198 -39.88 3.85 0.43
C ALA A 198 -39.31 4.65 1.60
N GLU A 199 -38.76 3.99 2.61
CA GLU A 199 -38.12 4.63 3.76
C GLU A 199 -36.89 5.47 3.33
N ALA A 200 -36.09 4.96 2.38
CA ALA A 200 -34.99 5.71 1.80
C ALA A 200 -35.48 6.97 1.08
N GLY A 201 -36.53 6.84 0.25
CA GLY A 201 -37.18 7.95 -0.44
C GLY A 201 -37.73 9.01 0.51
N ASP A 202 -38.45 8.61 1.54
CA ASP A 202 -39.03 9.50 2.57
C ASP A 202 -37.93 10.24 3.36
N ALA A 203 -36.76 9.61 3.52
CA ALA A 203 -35.58 10.20 4.11
C ALA A 203 -34.80 11.15 3.17
N GLY A 204 -35.27 11.32 1.93
CA GLY A 204 -34.64 12.18 0.92
C GLY A 204 -33.45 11.54 0.20
N TRP A 205 -33.44 10.20 0.10
CA TRP A 205 -32.41 9.44 -0.61
C TRP A 205 -32.93 8.99 -1.97
N ARG A 206 -32.10 9.10 -3.01
CA ARG A 206 -32.45 8.68 -4.38
C ARG A 206 -31.79 7.35 -4.76
N PRO A 207 -32.38 6.54 -5.66
CA PRO A 207 -31.73 5.32 -6.11
C PRO A 207 -30.42 5.59 -6.86
N ALA A 208 -29.45 4.70 -6.68
CA ALA A 208 -28.28 4.63 -7.54
C ALA A 208 -28.70 4.25 -8.97
N GLN A 209 -28.01 4.80 -9.97
CA GLN A 209 -28.18 4.35 -11.35
C GLN A 209 -27.67 2.91 -11.47
N ARG A 210 -28.42 2.05 -12.18
CA ARG A 210 -28.08 0.64 -12.42
C ARG A 210 -26.80 0.49 -13.26
#